data_AF-U5Q503-F1
#
_entry.id   AF-U5Q503-F1
#
_cell.length_a   1.000
_cell.length_b   1.000
_cell.length_c   1.000
_cell.angle_alpha   90.00
_cell.angle_beta   90.00
_cell.angle_gamma   90.00
#
_symmetry.space_group_name_H-M   'P 1'
#
loop_
_entity.id
_entity.type
_entity.pdbx_description
1 polymer ?
#
loop_
_entity_poly.entity_id
_entity_poly.type
_entity_poly.pdbx_seq_one_letter_code
_entity_poly.pdbx_strand_id
1 'polypeptide(L)'
;RFEGHVEVSDGHLVVNGKTIRVTSERDPANLKWNEIGVDVVAEATGIFLTDETARKHIEAGAKKVVLTGPSKDDTPMFVMGVNHKSYAGQEIVSNASCTTNCLAPLAKVINDKFGIVEALMTTVHATTATQKTV
;
A
#
# COMPACT_ATOMS: atom_id res chain seq x y z
N ARG A 1 -19.24 -11.55 0.17
CA ARG A 1 -18.67 -12.87 0.50
C ARG A 1 -17.62 -13.17 -0.56
N PHE A 2 -16.45 -13.71 -0.21
CA PHE A 2 -15.47 -14.14 -1.20
C PHE A 2 -16.00 -15.35 -1.99
N GLU A 3 -15.84 -15.34 -3.31
CA GLU A 3 -16.32 -16.39 -4.23
C GLU A 3 -15.22 -17.42 -4.50
N GLY A 4 -14.90 -18.22 -3.48
CA GLY A 4 -13.89 -19.27 -3.58
C GLY A 4 -13.88 -20.16 -2.35
N HIS A 5 -13.03 -21.19 -2.38
CA HIS A 5 -12.86 -22.09 -1.24
C HIS A 5 -11.84 -21.50 -0.27
N VAL A 6 -12.21 -21.41 1.00
CA VAL A 6 -11.38 -20.88 2.08
C VAL A 6 -11.46 -21.84 3.25
N GLU A 7 -10.30 -22.29 3.72
CA GLU A 7 -10.18 -23.15 4.89
C GLU A 7 -8.92 -22.81 5.71
N VAL A 8 -8.85 -23.37 6.92
CA VAL A 8 -7.69 -23.29 7.78
C VAL A 8 -7.12 -24.69 7.94
N SER A 9 -5.84 -24.86 7.67
CA SER A 9 -5.13 -26.14 7.76
C SER A 9 -3.75 -25.90 8.35
N ASP A 10 -3.39 -26.64 9.39
CA ASP A 10 -2.07 -26.58 10.05
C ASP A 10 -1.62 -25.15 10.43
N GLY A 11 -2.55 -24.33 10.94
CA GLY A 11 -2.28 -22.94 11.32
C GLY A 11 -2.11 -21.96 10.15
N HIS A 12 -2.33 -22.40 8.92
CA HIS A 12 -2.26 -21.62 7.70
C HIS A 12 -3.64 -21.32 7.12
N LEU A 13 -3.74 -20.22 6.39
CA LEU A 13 -4.90 -19.92 5.57
C LEU A 13 -4.72 -20.64 4.22
N VAL A 14 -5.72 -21.37 3.76
CA VAL A 14 -5.71 -22.01 2.44
C VAL A 14 -6.82 -21.40 1.60
N VAL A 15 -6.44 -20.74 0.49
CA VAL A 15 -7.38 -20.11 -0.45
C VAL A 15 -7.23 -20.77 -1.80
N ASN A 16 -8.31 -21.40 -2.29
CA ASN A 16 -8.32 -22.12 -3.56
C ASN A 16 -7.13 -23.11 -3.69
N GLY A 17 -6.87 -23.87 -2.62
CA GLY A 17 -5.78 -24.85 -2.54
C GLY A 17 -4.37 -24.26 -2.37
N LYS A 18 -4.23 -22.94 -2.26
CA LYS A 18 -2.94 -22.28 -2.03
C LYS A 18 -2.75 -21.96 -0.55
N THR A 19 -1.70 -22.51 0.04
CA THR A 19 -1.31 -22.25 1.43
C THR A 19 -0.69 -20.86 1.58
N ILE A 20 -1.14 -20.11 2.57
CA ILE A 20 -0.70 -18.77 2.92
C ILE A 20 -0.24 -18.80 4.38
N ARG A 21 1.04 -18.45 4.60
CA ARG A 21 1.60 -18.29 5.96
C ARG A 21 0.88 -17.17 6.68
N VAL A 22 0.41 -17.46 7.90
CA VAL A 22 -0.20 -16.48 8.79
C VAL A 22 0.72 -16.27 9.99
N THR A 23 0.95 -15.02 10.35
CA THR A 23 1.80 -14.62 11.48
C THR A 23 1.05 -13.61 12.34
N SER A 24 1.49 -13.45 13.59
CA SER A 24 0.91 -12.49 14.54
C SER A 24 2.01 -11.65 15.22
N GLU A 25 2.90 -11.08 14.42
CA GLU A 25 4.00 -10.23 14.90
C GLU A 25 3.61 -8.76 14.92
N ARG A 26 3.98 -8.06 16.00
CA ARG A 26 3.76 -6.62 16.13
C ARG A 26 4.91 -5.80 15.55
N ASP A 27 6.13 -6.30 15.63
CA ASP A 27 7.30 -5.64 15.05
C ASP A 27 7.57 -6.22 13.65
N PRO A 28 7.51 -5.40 12.58
CA PRO A 28 7.79 -5.85 11.22
C PRO A 28 9.13 -6.57 11.03
N ALA A 29 10.14 -6.25 11.86
CA ALA A 29 11.45 -6.88 11.81
C ALA A 29 11.42 -8.40 12.12
N ASN A 30 10.40 -8.87 12.83
CA ASN A 30 10.26 -10.27 13.25
C ASN A 30 9.48 -11.14 12.24
N LEU A 31 9.01 -10.58 11.12
CA LEU A 31 8.13 -11.29 10.18
C LEU A 31 8.84 -12.35 9.31
N LYS A 32 10.18 -12.36 9.29
CA LYS A 32 11.02 -13.34 8.57
C LYS A 32 10.54 -13.57 7.13
N TRP A 33 10.51 -12.52 6.35
CA TRP A 33 10.06 -12.55 4.96
C TRP A 33 10.97 -13.35 4.03
N ASN A 34 12.26 -13.42 4.38
CA ASN A 34 13.25 -14.27 3.71
C ASN A 34 12.87 -15.76 3.70
N GLU A 35 12.21 -16.28 4.75
CA GLU A 35 11.83 -17.70 4.84
C GLU A 35 10.82 -18.13 3.76
N ILE A 36 10.04 -17.18 3.23
CA ILE A 36 9.03 -17.43 2.20
C ILE A 36 9.30 -16.70 0.89
N GLY A 37 10.47 -16.04 0.76
CA GLY A 37 10.90 -15.38 -0.46
C GLY A 37 10.03 -14.20 -0.91
N VAL A 38 9.57 -13.34 0.00
CA VAL A 38 8.72 -12.19 -0.35
C VAL A 38 9.46 -11.18 -1.22
N ASP A 39 8.93 -10.91 -2.42
CA ASP A 39 9.42 -9.85 -3.29
C ASP A 39 8.91 -8.46 -2.87
N VAL A 40 7.62 -8.34 -2.54
CA VAL A 40 6.99 -7.06 -2.21
C VAL A 40 6.05 -7.23 -1.02
N VAL A 41 6.21 -6.36 -0.02
CA VAL A 41 5.28 -6.22 1.10
C VAL A 41 4.30 -5.10 0.82
N ALA A 42 3.01 -5.34 1.05
CA ALA A 42 1.99 -4.29 1.14
C ALA A 42 1.86 -3.87 2.61
N GLU A 43 2.42 -2.72 2.96
CA GLU A 43 2.31 -2.14 4.31
C GLU A 43 0.95 -1.45 4.45
N ALA A 44 0.00 -2.22 4.97
CA ALA A 44 -1.42 -1.87 5.05
C ALA A 44 -1.93 -1.66 6.49
N THR A 45 -1.02 -1.51 7.47
CA THR A 45 -1.40 -1.29 8.88
C THR A 45 -1.82 0.15 9.16
N GLY A 46 -1.34 1.10 8.35
CA GLY A 46 -1.50 2.54 8.59
C GLY A 46 -0.58 3.10 9.69
N ILE A 47 0.35 2.29 10.20
CA ILE A 47 1.26 2.65 11.30
C ILE A 47 2.65 3.01 10.75
N PHE A 48 3.23 2.14 9.92
CA PHE A 48 4.60 2.27 9.42
C PHE A 48 4.64 3.03 8.08
N LEU A 49 4.36 4.34 8.15
CA LEU A 49 4.18 5.21 6.97
C LEU A 49 5.39 6.11 6.67
N THR A 50 6.58 5.75 7.13
CA THR A 50 7.84 6.41 6.77
C THR A 50 8.82 5.37 6.24
N ASP A 51 9.81 5.80 5.47
CA ASP A 51 10.90 4.94 5.01
C ASP A 51 11.55 4.23 6.21
N GLU A 52 11.94 5.00 7.24
CA GLU A 52 12.57 4.48 8.47
C GLU A 52 11.76 3.35 9.11
N THR A 53 10.46 3.54 9.25
CA THR A 53 9.61 2.57 9.95
C THR A 53 9.26 1.36 9.09
N ALA A 54 9.06 1.55 7.79
CA ALA A 54 8.76 0.48 6.84
C ALA A 54 9.99 -0.36 6.47
N ARG A 55 11.20 0.20 6.60
CA ARG A 55 12.47 -0.47 6.32
C ARG A 55 12.72 -1.72 7.17
N LYS A 56 12.05 -1.83 8.31
CA LYS A 56 11.98 -3.05 9.11
C LYS A 56 11.50 -4.28 8.32
N HIS A 57 10.67 -4.12 7.29
CA HIS A 57 10.31 -5.21 6.39
C HIS A 57 11.46 -5.62 5.47
N ILE A 58 12.26 -4.67 4.99
CA ILE A 58 13.46 -4.97 4.19
C ILE A 58 14.47 -5.73 5.07
N GLU A 59 14.67 -5.28 6.31
CA GLU A 59 15.52 -5.96 7.30
C GLU A 59 15.03 -7.38 7.62
N ALA A 60 13.71 -7.59 7.66
CA ALA A 60 13.11 -8.92 7.80
C ALA A 60 13.22 -9.79 6.53
N GLY A 61 13.78 -9.27 5.43
CA GLY A 61 14.11 -10.02 4.22
C GLY A 61 13.17 -9.85 3.03
N ALA A 62 12.27 -8.87 3.05
CA ALA A 62 11.52 -8.51 1.85
C ALA A 62 12.40 -7.70 0.88
N LYS A 63 12.18 -7.82 -0.43
CA LYS A 63 12.96 -7.04 -1.40
C LYS A 63 12.46 -5.60 -1.55
N LYS A 64 11.16 -5.37 -1.41
CA LYS A 64 10.50 -4.07 -1.59
C LYS A 64 9.28 -3.91 -0.68
N VAL A 65 8.87 -2.67 -0.44
CA VAL A 65 7.68 -2.31 0.33
C VAL A 65 6.85 -1.27 -0.43
N VAL A 66 5.53 -1.47 -0.43
CA VAL A 66 4.55 -0.50 -0.92
C VAL A 66 3.67 -0.08 0.25
N LEU A 67 3.75 1.18 0.66
CA LEU A 67 2.83 1.78 1.61
C LEU A 67 1.45 1.95 0.95
N THR A 68 0.38 1.46 1.58
CA THR A 68 -0.98 1.57 1.00
C THR A 68 -1.69 2.89 1.31
N GLY A 69 -0.99 3.82 1.94
CA GLY A 69 -1.44 5.18 2.22
C GLY A 69 -0.34 6.20 1.95
N PRO A 70 -0.65 7.51 2.05
CA PRO A 70 0.35 8.56 1.92
C PRO A 70 1.48 8.38 2.94
N SER A 71 2.73 8.56 2.48
CA SER A 71 3.87 8.62 3.38
C SER A 71 3.78 9.84 4.29
N LYS A 72 4.42 9.74 5.46
CA LYS A 72 4.60 10.85 6.42
C LYS A 72 5.95 11.55 6.24
N ASP A 73 6.71 11.16 5.23
CA ASP A 73 8.01 11.68 4.84
C ASP A 73 8.10 11.75 3.30
N ASP A 74 9.31 11.97 2.79
CA ASP A 74 9.61 12.13 1.36
C ASP A 74 9.65 10.81 0.56
N THR A 75 9.12 9.71 1.12
CA THR A 75 9.03 8.43 0.40
C THR A 75 8.31 8.64 -0.95
N PRO A 76 8.90 8.21 -2.08
CA PRO A 76 8.33 8.45 -3.41
C PRO A 76 6.91 7.87 -3.57
N MET A 77 5.98 8.72 -4.02
CA MET A 77 4.59 8.36 -4.28
C MET A 77 4.32 8.14 -5.76
N PHE A 78 3.62 7.05 -6.07
CA PHE A 78 3.24 6.70 -7.43
C PHE A 78 1.73 6.50 -7.54
N VAL A 79 1.17 7.02 -8.63
CA VAL A 79 -0.19 6.76 -9.09
C VAL A 79 -0.10 6.09 -10.46
N MET A 80 -0.72 4.91 -10.55
CA MET A 80 -0.79 4.15 -11.79
C MET A 80 -1.49 4.96 -12.88
N GLY A 81 -0.98 4.90 -14.11
CA GLY A 81 -1.43 5.74 -15.23
C GLY A 81 -0.98 7.20 -15.20
N VAL A 82 -0.45 7.72 -14.08
CA VAL A 82 -0.04 9.12 -13.95
C VAL A 82 1.49 9.27 -13.99
N ASN A 83 2.20 8.74 -13.00
CA ASN A 83 3.66 8.88 -12.87
C ASN A 83 4.39 7.55 -12.61
N HIS A 84 3.71 6.40 -12.51
CA HIS A 84 4.34 5.08 -12.27
C HIS A 84 5.54 4.74 -13.18
N LYS A 85 5.62 5.30 -14.40
CA LYS A 85 6.76 5.10 -15.32
C LYS A 85 8.06 5.77 -14.86
N SER A 86 8.00 6.70 -13.91
CA SER A 86 9.21 7.30 -13.30
C SER A 86 9.75 6.49 -12.13
N TYR A 87 9.15 5.34 -11.82
CA TYR A 87 9.70 4.40 -10.85
C TYR A 87 11.08 3.92 -11.33
N ALA A 88 12.09 4.13 -10.49
CA ALA A 88 13.49 3.89 -10.81
C ALA A 88 14.09 2.71 -10.02
N GLY A 89 13.24 1.88 -9.43
CA GLY A 89 13.69 0.74 -8.62
C GLY A 89 13.80 1.01 -7.13
N GLN A 90 13.19 2.08 -6.63
CA GLN A 90 13.16 2.39 -5.18
C GLN A 90 12.63 1.19 -4.37
N GLU A 91 13.25 0.93 -3.22
CA GLU A 91 12.90 -0.20 -2.35
C GLU A 91 11.55 0.03 -1.67
N ILE A 92 11.30 1.26 -1.21
CA ILE A 92 10.10 1.66 -0.48
C ILE A 92 9.42 2.77 -1.27
N VAL A 93 8.13 2.59 -1.53
CA VAL A 93 7.30 3.55 -2.25
C VAL A 93 5.93 3.63 -1.60
N SER A 94 5.19 4.71 -1.86
CA SER A 94 3.79 4.84 -1.46
C SER A 94 2.87 4.79 -2.69
N ASN A 95 1.74 4.09 -2.56
CA ASN A 95 0.67 4.08 -3.55
C ASN A 95 -0.33 5.25 -3.36
N ALA A 96 0.09 6.29 -2.62
CA ALA A 96 -0.71 7.45 -2.26
C ALA A 96 -2.03 7.08 -1.55
N SER A 97 -3.04 7.96 -1.59
CA SER A 97 -4.37 7.71 -1.05
C SER A 97 -5.36 7.29 -2.14
N CYS A 98 -6.51 6.72 -1.75
CA CYS A 98 -7.65 6.48 -2.65
C CYS A 98 -8.10 7.77 -3.36
N THR A 99 -8.19 8.87 -2.62
CA THR A 99 -8.58 10.19 -3.14
C THR A 99 -7.57 10.72 -4.16
N THR A 100 -6.26 10.55 -3.91
CA THR A 100 -5.21 10.94 -4.86
C THR A 100 -5.29 10.10 -6.14
N ASN A 101 -5.52 8.78 -6.02
CA ASN A 101 -5.70 7.90 -7.18
C ASN A 101 -6.94 8.26 -8.00
N CYS A 102 -8.00 8.78 -7.38
CA CYS A 102 -9.17 9.29 -8.08
C CYS A 102 -8.88 10.62 -8.81
N LEU A 103 -8.27 11.58 -8.11
CA LEU A 103 -8.09 12.94 -8.62
C LEU A 103 -6.97 13.05 -9.66
N ALA A 104 -5.84 12.39 -9.44
CA ALA A 104 -4.63 12.62 -10.24
C ALA A 104 -4.80 12.32 -11.74
N PRO A 105 -5.50 11.25 -12.18
CA PRO A 105 -5.77 11.03 -13.59
C PRO A 105 -6.63 12.15 -14.23
N LEU A 106 -7.64 12.64 -13.52
CA LEU A 106 -8.49 13.75 -13.98
C LEU A 106 -7.67 15.03 -14.10
N ALA A 107 -6.95 15.39 -13.03
CA ALA A 107 -6.10 16.57 -12.99
C ALA A 107 -5.05 16.54 -14.11
N LYS A 108 -4.45 15.37 -14.38
CA LYS A 108 -3.50 15.18 -15.47
C LYS A 108 -4.10 15.52 -16.83
N VAL A 109 -5.25 14.95 -17.18
CA VAL A 109 -5.88 15.18 -18.50
C VAL A 109 -6.24 16.66 -18.68
N ILE A 110 -6.83 17.28 -17.65
CA ILE A 110 -7.21 18.70 -17.71
C ILE A 110 -5.97 19.58 -17.81
N ASN A 111 -4.95 19.34 -16.99
CA ASN A 111 -3.72 20.12 -17.01
C ASN A 111 -2.97 20.00 -18.35
N ASP A 112 -2.82 18.78 -18.86
CA ASP A 112 -2.08 18.53 -20.12
C ASP A 112 -2.77 19.17 -21.33
N LYS A 113 -4.10 19.37 -21.28
CA LYS A 113 -4.88 19.93 -22.39
C LYS A 113 -5.17 21.41 -22.27
N PHE A 114 -5.40 21.90 -21.06
CA PHE A 114 -5.93 23.24 -20.82
C PHE A 114 -5.08 24.07 -19.86
N GLY A 115 -4.20 23.44 -19.08
CA GLY A 115 -3.45 24.07 -18.00
C GLY A 115 -4.34 24.36 -16.78
N ILE A 116 -3.89 23.96 -15.59
CA ILE A 116 -4.55 24.32 -14.33
C ILE A 116 -3.73 25.45 -13.69
N VAL A 117 -4.36 26.63 -13.50
CA VAL A 117 -3.74 27.74 -12.76
C VAL A 117 -3.85 27.48 -11.25
N GLU A 118 -5.06 27.17 -10.80
CA GLU A 118 -5.36 26.81 -9.41
C GLU A 118 -6.60 25.90 -9.38
N ALA A 119 -6.76 25.13 -8.30
CA ALA A 119 -7.91 24.27 -8.10
C ALA A 119 -8.20 24.08 -6.61
N LEU A 120 -9.48 24.03 -6.27
CA LEU A 120 -9.97 23.58 -4.98
C LEU A 120 -10.73 22.26 -5.17
N MET A 121 -10.63 21.37 -4.20
CA MET A 121 -11.20 20.03 -4.30
C MET A 121 -11.91 19.67 -3.00
N THR A 122 -13.09 19.08 -3.15
CA THR A 122 -13.87 18.52 -2.06
C THR A 122 -14.22 17.08 -2.42
N THR A 123 -13.98 16.15 -1.50
CA THR A 123 -14.44 14.77 -1.62
C THR A 123 -15.49 14.49 -0.54
N VAL A 124 -16.65 14.00 -0.95
CA VAL A 124 -17.59 13.37 -0.01
C VAL A 124 -17.19 11.91 0.08
N HIS A 125 -16.55 11.54 1.19
CA HIS A 125 -15.92 10.23 1.35
C HIS A 125 -16.79 9.30 2.20
N ALA A 126 -16.79 8.00 1.87
CA ALA A 126 -17.43 6.98 2.68
C ALA A 126 -16.71 6.77 4.03
N THR A 127 -17.41 6.18 5.00
CA THR A 127 -16.86 5.94 6.34
C THR A 127 -15.62 5.03 6.30
N THR A 128 -14.62 5.34 7.13
CA THR A 128 -13.39 4.54 7.29
C THR A 128 -13.19 4.04 8.72
N ALA A 129 -12.31 3.04 8.90
CA ALA A 129 -12.06 2.41 10.20
C ALA A 129 -11.50 3.36 11.28
N THR A 130 -10.99 4.53 10.90
CA THR A 130 -10.49 5.56 11.82
C THR A 130 -11.60 6.38 12.47
N GLN A 131 -12.84 6.33 11.95
CA GLN A 131 -13.98 6.99 12.56
C GLN A 131 -14.50 6.17 13.72
N LYS A 132 -14.96 6.86 14.77
CA LYS A 132 -15.61 6.22 15.91
C LYS A 132 -17.07 5.95 15.59
N THR A 133 -17.58 4.85 16.12
CA THR A 133 -19.01 4.54 16.08
C THR A 133 -19.81 5.52 16.95
N VAL A 134 -19.21 6.01 18.04
CA VAL A 134 -19.79 6.95 19.02
C VAL A 134 -18.79 8.00 19.47
#